data_AF-A0AA96XFE7-F1
#
_entry.id   AF-A0AA96XFE7-F1
#
_cell.length_a   1.000
_cell.length_b   1.000
_cell.length_c   1.000
_cell.angle_alpha   90.00
_cell.angle_beta   90.00
_cell.angle_gamma   90.00
#
_symmetry.space_group_name_H-M   'P 1'
#
loop_
_entity.id
_entity.type
_entity.pdbx_description
1 polymer ?
#
loop_
_entity_poly.entity_id
_entity_poly.type
_entity_poly.pdbx_seq_one_letter_code
_entity_poly.pdbx_strand_id
1 'polypeptide(L)'
;MNTNVRLKVAYKTPQSLVGEYTRSVGLGGVTLETRRSLPLGTRFTFELHAGGVPRPVEVLGEVVQVVPHEESQRFLLTVRYGVGEDRSALDAILQRIYSADERSGLRRFPRLPLYLRAVEAAPLSPGFVVRDISRGGVGLEVQAPALPRR
;
A
#
# COMPACT_ATOMS: atom_id res chain seq x y z
N MET A 1 10.95 28.03 -0.47
CA MET A 1 10.12 27.55 -1.61
C MET A 1 9.70 26.12 -1.29
N ASN A 2 8.41 25.83 -1.17
CA ASN A 2 7.95 24.46 -0.97
C ASN A 2 7.97 23.73 -2.31
N THR A 3 8.98 22.89 -2.53
CA THR A 3 9.01 21.96 -3.66
C THR A 3 7.90 20.94 -3.45
N ASN A 4 7.00 20.82 -4.43
CA ASN A 4 5.95 19.81 -4.45
C ASN A 4 6.16 18.92 -5.68
N VAL A 5 6.28 17.61 -5.46
CA VAL A 5 6.52 16.61 -6.49
C VAL A 5 5.28 15.72 -6.62
N ARG A 6 4.80 15.55 -7.85
CA ARG A 6 3.63 14.72 -8.13
C ARG A 6 4.05 13.47 -8.91
N LEU A 7 3.74 12.29 -8.37
CA LEU A 7 4.08 11.00 -8.96
C LEU A 7 2.81 10.23 -9.29
N LYS A 8 2.67 9.80 -10.54
CA LYS A 8 1.56 8.97 -11.01
C LYS A 8 1.96 7.51 -11.00
N VAL A 9 1.16 6.68 -10.33
CA VAL A 9 1.36 5.23 -10.26
C VAL A 9 0.12 4.56 -10.84
N ALA A 10 0.29 3.76 -11.89
CA ALA A 10 -0.81 3.09 -12.56
C ALA A 10 -0.84 1.60 -12.21
N TYR A 11 -2.00 1.16 -11.71
CA TYR A 11 -2.28 -0.23 -11.37
C TYR A 11 -3.22 -0.84 -12.40
N LYS A 12 -2.94 -2.09 -12.78
CA LYS A 12 -3.75 -2.82 -13.76
C LYS A 12 -5.17 -3.08 -13.25
N THR A 13 -5.33 -3.35 -11.96
CA THR A 13 -6.63 -3.68 -11.35
C THR A 13 -6.85 -2.93 -10.02
N PRO A 14 -8.12 -2.65 -9.65
CA PRO A 14 -8.47 -2.13 -8.32
C PRO A 14 -7.87 -2.96 -7.17
N GLN A 15 -7.88 -4.28 -7.30
CA GLN A 15 -7.30 -5.22 -6.33
C GLN A 15 -5.79 -4.99 -6.13
N SER A 16 -5.03 -4.81 -7.21
CA SER A 16 -3.59 -4.55 -7.12
C SER A 16 -3.27 -3.20 -6.46
N LEU A 17 -4.12 -2.20 -6.66
CA LEU A 17 -3.98 -0.90 -5.99
C LEU A 17 -4.19 -1.05 -4.48
N VAL A 18 -5.29 -1.68 -4.04
CA VAL A 18 -5.54 -1.89 -2.60
C VAL A 18 -4.42 -2.72 -1.95
N GLY A 19 -3.94 -3.73 -2.68
CA GLY A 19 -2.82 -4.54 -2.23
C GLY A 19 -1.58 -3.69 -1.94
N GLU A 20 -1.14 -2.86 -2.89
CA GLU A 20 0.04 -2.01 -2.68
C GLU A 20 -0.22 -0.86 -1.70
N TYR A 21 -1.43 -0.32 -1.66
CA TYR A 21 -1.82 0.67 -0.66
C TYR A 21 -1.62 0.09 0.76
N THR A 22 -2.06 -1.13 1.01
CA THR A 22 -1.89 -1.76 2.33
C THR A 22 -0.47 -2.24 2.60
N ARG A 23 0.26 -2.67 1.57
CA ARG A 23 1.65 -3.13 1.68
C ARG A 23 2.65 -2.00 1.95
N SER A 24 2.54 -0.87 1.24
CA SER A 24 3.52 0.21 1.33
C SER A 24 2.96 1.38 2.13
N VAL A 25 1.82 1.92 1.71
CA VAL A 25 1.23 3.11 2.35
C VAL A 25 0.82 2.81 3.78
N GLY A 26 0.23 1.65 4.01
CA GLY A 26 -0.13 1.16 5.34
C GLY A 26 1.05 0.97 6.30
N LEU A 27 2.28 0.86 5.79
CA LEU A 27 3.50 0.76 6.61
C LEU A 27 4.15 2.12 6.91
N GLY A 28 3.60 3.21 6.41
CA GLY A 28 3.95 4.57 6.82
C GLY A 28 5.10 5.24 6.06
N GLY A 29 5.75 4.55 5.11
CA GLY A 29 6.75 5.21 4.26
C GLY A 29 7.30 4.35 3.12
N VAL A 30 8.13 4.97 2.28
CA VAL A 30 8.83 4.34 1.17
C VAL A 30 10.22 4.94 0.99
N THR A 31 11.17 4.14 0.48
CA THR A 31 12.46 4.63 0.02
C THR A 31 12.43 4.76 -1.50
N LEU A 32 12.70 5.97 -2.00
CA LEU A 32 12.78 6.27 -3.43
C LEU A 32 14.23 6.50 -3.84
N GLU A 33 14.65 5.90 -4.95
CA GLU A 33 15.96 6.19 -5.54
C GLU A 33 15.81 7.28 -6.63
N THR A 34 16.68 8.29 -6.59
CA THR A 34 16.66 9.43 -7.51
C THR A 34 18.06 9.87 -7.93
N ARG A 35 18.18 10.44 -9.12
CA ARG A 35 19.43 11.05 -9.62
C ARG A 35 19.74 12.40 -8.99
N ARG A 36 18.75 13.06 -8.38
CA ARG A 36 18.88 14.39 -7.77
C ARG A 36 18.41 14.36 -6.34
N SER A 37 19.21 14.94 -5.45
CA SER A 37 18.81 15.19 -4.07
C SER A 37 17.59 16.13 -4.03
N LEU A 38 16.74 15.93 -3.04
CA LEU A 38 15.62 16.82 -2.72
C LEU A 38 15.77 17.31 -1.27
N PRO A 39 15.40 18.57 -0.95
CA PRO A 39 15.42 19.05 0.43
C PRO A 39 14.52 18.22 1.36
N LEU A 40 14.91 18.11 2.63
CA LEU A 40 14.01 17.64 3.69
C LEU A 40 12.74 18.49 3.72
N GLY A 41 11.60 17.87 4.02
CA GLY A 41 10.29 18.52 4.00
C GLY A 41 9.69 18.69 2.60
N THR A 42 10.38 18.27 1.53
CA THR A 42 9.79 18.23 0.18
C THR A 42 8.52 17.37 0.21
N ARG A 43 7.42 17.93 -0.28
CA ARG A 43 6.12 17.28 -0.29
C ARG A 43 5.93 16.47 -1.56
N PHE A 44 5.42 15.26 -1.41
CA PHE A 44 5.02 14.39 -2.50
C PHE A 44 3.50 14.21 -2.50
N THR A 45 2.91 14.20 -3.70
CA THR A 45 1.56 13.69 -3.95
C THR A 45 1.70 12.47 -4.86
N PHE A 46 1.43 11.29 -4.31
CA PHE A 46 1.34 10.04 -5.07
C PHE A 46 -0.09 9.84 -5.53
N GLU A 47 -0.32 9.88 -6.83
CA GLU A 47 -1.62 9.62 -7.47
C GLU A 47 -1.68 8.15 -7.89
N LEU A 48 -2.41 7.34 -7.12
CA LEU A 48 -2.61 5.92 -7.40
C LEU A 48 -3.84 5.73 -8.28
N HIS A 49 -3.63 5.31 -9.52
CA HIS A 49 -4.69 5.09 -10.51
C HIS A 49 -4.99 3.61 -10.68
N ALA A 50 -6.26 3.24 -10.82
CA ALA A 50 -6.66 1.90 -11.26
C ALA A 50 -7.78 1.98 -12.30
N GLY A 51 -7.84 0.96 -13.17
CA GLY A 51 -8.83 0.89 -14.24
C GLY A 51 -10.28 0.94 -13.72
N GLY A 52 -11.10 1.77 -14.36
CA GLY A 52 -12.52 1.89 -14.05
C GLY A 52 -12.87 2.71 -12.81
N VAL A 53 -11.91 3.46 -12.26
CA VAL A 53 -12.15 4.50 -11.23
C VAL A 53 -11.63 5.85 -11.76
N PRO A 54 -12.47 6.90 -11.82
CA PRO A 54 -12.14 8.13 -12.53
C PRO A 54 -11.18 9.05 -11.77
N ARG A 55 -11.14 8.96 -10.43
CA ARG A 55 -10.26 9.77 -9.57
C ARG A 55 -9.18 8.89 -8.95
N PRO A 56 -7.90 9.32 -8.92
CA PRO A 56 -6.85 8.58 -8.24
C PRO A 56 -7.06 8.60 -6.72
N VAL A 57 -6.53 7.59 -6.04
CA VAL A 57 -6.29 7.66 -4.60
C VAL A 57 -5.04 8.50 -4.40
N GLU A 58 -5.17 9.65 -3.74
CA GLU A 58 -4.03 10.49 -3.42
C GLU A 58 -3.43 10.09 -2.08
N VAL A 59 -2.10 9.90 -2.07
CA VAL A 59 -1.32 9.69 -0.85
C VAL A 59 -0.31 10.82 -0.75
N LEU A 60 -0.36 11.54 0.37
CA LEU A 60 0.60 12.59 0.66
C LEU A 60 1.84 12.00 1.31
N GLY A 61 3.00 12.56 0.98
CA GLY A 61 4.27 12.16 1.57
C GLY A 61 5.18 13.35 1.83
N GLU A 62 6.13 13.15 2.74
CA GLU A 62 7.14 14.15 3.08
C GLU A 62 8.52 13.49 3.11
N VAL A 63 9.52 14.10 2.46
CA VAL A 63 10.91 13.65 2.56
C VAL A 63 11.43 13.89 3.97
N VAL A 64 11.72 12.81 4.70
CA VAL A 64 12.22 12.86 6.08
C VAL A 64 13.69 12.47 6.20
N GLN A 65 14.27 11.87 5.15
CA GLN A 65 15.67 11.50 5.11
C GLN A 65 16.19 11.52 3.66
N VAL A 66 17.46 11.88 3.51
CA VAL A 66 18.20 11.82 2.24
C VAL A 66 19.55 11.20 2.50
N VAL A 67 19.89 10.13 1.77
CA VAL A 67 21.17 9.43 1.89
C VAL A 67 21.80 9.34 0.50
N PRO A 68 23.05 9.82 0.30
CA PRO A 68 23.80 9.56 -0.93
C PRO A 68 24.08 8.07 -1.10
N HIS A 69 23.91 7.54 -2.31
CA HIS A 69 24.24 6.17 -2.68
C HIS A 69 25.41 6.18 -3.67
N GLU A 70 26.63 6.24 -3.10
CA GLU A 70 27.88 6.54 -3.80
C GLU A 70 28.17 5.58 -4.96
N GLU A 71 27.91 4.28 -4.78
CA GLU A 71 28.13 3.25 -5.81
C GLU A 71 27.34 3.52 -7.09
N SER A 72 26.13 4.08 -6.95
CA SER A 72 25.22 4.34 -8.08
C SER A 72 25.21 5.79 -8.55
N GLN A 73 25.92 6.69 -7.85
CA GLN A 73 25.84 8.14 -8.04
C GLN A 73 24.38 8.65 -7.97
N ARG A 74 23.60 8.14 -7.00
CA ARG A 74 22.19 8.50 -6.77
C ARG A 74 21.94 8.88 -5.31
N PHE A 75 20.71 9.23 -4.99
CA PHE A 75 20.24 9.51 -3.64
C PHE A 75 19.06 8.61 -3.30
N LEU A 76 19.02 8.14 -2.06
CA LEU A 76 17.90 7.46 -1.44
C LEU A 76 17.12 8.46 -0.61
N LEU A 77 15.85 8.64 -0.94
CA LEU A 77 14.92 9.50 -0.21
C LEU A 77 13.97 8.63 0.61
N THR A 78 13.96 8.79 1.93
CA THR A 78 12.90 8.23 2.76
C THR A 78 11.74 9.20 2.78
N VAL A 79 10.61 8.77 2.23
CA VAL A 79 9.35 9.52 2.21
C VAL A 79 8.41 8.90 3.23
N ARG A 80 8.03 9.68 4.25
CA ARG A 80 7.00 9.29 5.21
C ARG A 80 5.63 9.62 4.62
N TYR A 81 4.73 8.65 4.60
CA TYR A 81 3.36 8.88 4.16
C TYR A 81 2.55 9.58 5.25
N GLY A 82 1.70 10.52 4.83
CA GLY A 82 0.67 11.13 5.64
C GLY A 82 -0.68 10.46 5.40
N VAL A 83 -1.61 10.65 6.34
CA VAL A 83 -3.00 10.25 6.15
C VAL A 83 -3.65 11.27 5.23
N GLY A 84 -4.18 10.82 4.08
CA GLY A 84 -5.00 11.66 3.22
C GLY A 84 -6.34 11.96 3.91
N GLU A 85 -6.81 13.21 3.82
CA GLU A 85 -8.09 13.63 4.40
C GLU A 85 -9.28 13.11 3.58
N ASP A 86 -9.13 12.98 2.25
CA ASP A 86 -10.17 12.47 1.34
C ASP A 86 -10.02 10.96 1.11
N ARG A 87 -10.99 10.19 1.61
CA ARG A 87 -11.09 8.74 1.42
C ARG A 87 -12.01 8.33 0.28
N SER A 88 -12.70 9.27 -0.37
CA SER A 88 -13.75 8.98 -1.35
C SER A 88 -13.25 8.19 -2.56
N ALA A 89 -12.03 8.48 -3.02
CA ALA A 89 -11.41 7.72 -4.11
C ALA A 89 -11.07 6.29 -3.71
N LEU A 90 -10.59 6.09 -2.48
CA LEU A 90 -10.33 4.75 -1.95
C LEU A 90 -11.64 3.97 -1.79
N ASP A 91 -12.69 4.60 -1.26
CA ASP A 91 -14.00 3.98 -1.14
C ASP A 91 -14.57 3.57 -2.50
N ALA A 92 -14.40 4.39 -3.54
CA ALA A 92 -14.79 4.05 -4.90
C ALA A 92 -14.05 2.81 -5.45
N ILE A 93 -12.75 2.68 -5.14
CA ILE A 93 -11.96 1.48 -5.46
C ILE A 93 -12.51 0.25 -4.75
N LEU A 94 -12.81 0.36 -3.45
CA LEU A 94 -13.37 -0.75 -2.66
C LEU A 94 -14.72 -1.20 -3.22
N GLN A 95 -15.62 -0.26 -3.51
CA GLN A 95 -16.92 -0.55 -4.11
C GLN A 95 -16.77 -1.24 -5.47
N ARG A 96 -15.81 -0.80 -6.30
CA ARG A 96 -15.54 -1.41 -7.60
C ARG A 96 -15.15 -2.89 -7.47
N ILE A 97 -14.34 -3.24 -6.47
CA ILE A 97 -13.93 -4.62 -6.16
C ILE A 97 -15.17 -5.44 -5.79
N TYR A 98 -15.97 -4.96 -4.83
CA TYR A 98 -17.17 -5.67 -4.38
C TYR A 98 -18.16 -5.92 -5.50
N SER A 99 -18.49 -4.90 -6.30
CA SER A 99 -19.43 -5.07 -7.43
C SER A 99 -18.88 -6.00 -8.52
N ALA A 100 -17.56 -6.10 -8.68
CA ALA A 100 -16.97 -7.05 -9.63
C ALA A 100 -17.08 -8.49 -9.14
N ASP A 101 -16.78 -8.74 -7.87
CA ASP A 101 -16.92 -10.05 -7.23
C ASP A 101 -18.37 -10.53 -7.24
N GLU A 102 -19.32 -9.67 -6.88
CA GLU A 102 -20.76 -10.00 -6.88
C GLU A 102 -21.24 -10.42 -8.27
N ARG A 103 -20.87 -9.68 -9.33
CA ARG A 103 -21.22 -10.04 -10.71
C ARG A 103 -20.61 -11.36 -11.17
N SER A 104 -19.45 -11.74 -10.64
CA SER A 104 -18.79 -12.99 -11.01
C SER A 104 -19.54 -14.23 -10.49
N GLY A 105 -20.25 -14.10 -9.36
CA GLY A 105 -20.93 -15.20 -8.69
C GLY A 105 -20.01 -16.32 -8.16
N LEU A 106 -18.68 -16.19 -8.32
CA LEU A 106 -17.71 -17.23 -7.98
C LEU A 106 -17.58 -17.47 -6.48
N ARG A 107 -18.04 -16.53 -5.64
CA ARG A 107 -17.90 -16.58 -4.18
C ARG A 107 -19.17 -16.09 -3.51
N ARG A 108 -19.50 -16.73 -2.37
CA ARG A 108 -20.62 -16.31 -1.51
C ARG A 108 -20.41 -14.92 -0.89
N PHE A 109 -19.16 -14.59 -0.56
CA PHE A 109 -18.78 -13.30 0.00
C PHE A 109 -17.61 -12.71 -0.79
N PRO A 110 -17.71 -11.47 -1.28
CA PRO A 110 -16.58 -10.75 -1.86
C PRO A 110 -15.41 -10.68 -0.89
N ARG A 111 -14.17 -10.73 -1.41
CA ARG A 111 -12.96 -10.67 -0.57
C ARG A 111 -12.09 -9.48 -0.97
N LEU A 112 -11.73 -8.66 0.00
CA LEU A 112 -10.83 -7.54 -0.20
C LEU A 112 -9.38 -8.00 -0.02
N PRO A 113 -8.50 -7.91 -1.04
CA PRO A 113 -7.09 -8.22 -0.88
C PRO A 113 -6.41 -7.18 0.01
N LEU A 114 -5.59 -7.64 0.94
CA LEU A 114 -4.86 -6.85 1.91
C LEU A 114 -3.43 -7.39 2.03
N TYR A 115 -2.51 -6.56 2.51
CA TYR A 115 -1.16 -6.96 2.91
C TYR A 115 -0.83 -6.33 4.26
N LEU A 116 -1.48 -6.82 5.31
CA LEU A 116 -1.28 -6.32 6.67
C LEU A 116 -0.48 -7.34 7.48
N ARG A 117 0.57 -6.90 8.16
CA ARG A 117 1.24 -7.76 9.15
C ARG A 117 0.34 -7.93 10.36
N ALA A 118 0.11 -9.17 10.77
CA ALA A 118 -0.54 -9.52 12.02
C ALA A 118 0.54 -9.97 13.01
N VAL A 119 0.48 -9.41 14.22
CA VAL A 119 1.39 -9.73 15.33
C VAL A 119 0.62 -10.54 16.36
N GLU A 120 1.23 -11.64 16.82
CA GLU A 120 0.74 -12.44 17.93
C GLU A 120 1.65 -12.22 19.14
N ALA A 121 1.06 -12.01 20.32
CA ALA A 121 1.80 -11.68 21.54
C ALA A 121 2.47 -12.90 22.19
N ALA A 122 2.13 -14.13 21.76
CA ALA A 122 2.68 -15.34 22.35
C ALA A 122 4.15 -15.54 21.93
N PRO A 123 5.05 -15.92 22.86
CA PRO A 123 6.43 -16.24 22.54
C PRO A 123 6.53 -17.30 21.45
N LEU A 124 7.49 -17.13 20.53
CA LEU A 124 7.76 -18.05 19.41
C LEU A 124 6.65 -18.15 18.34
N SER A 125 5.63 -17.29 18.38
CA SER A 125 4.61 -17.24 17.33
C SER A 125 5.24 -16.84 15.99
N PRO A 126 4.88 -17.50 14.89
CA PRO A 126 5.35 -17.09 13.58
C PRO A 126 4.77 -15.72 13.21
N GLY A 127 5.42 -15.02 12.27
CA GLY A 127 4.82 -13.82 11.67
C GLY A 127 3.61 -14.20 10.83
N PHE A 128 2.59 -13.35 10.80
CA PHE A 128 1.41 -13.56 9.96
C PHE A 128 1.20 -12.39 9.01
N VAL A 129 0.67 -12.67 7.83
CA VAL A 129 0.17 -11.66 6.89
C VAL A 129 -1.30 -11.92 6.61
N VAL A 130 -2.12 -10.91 6.82
CA VAL A 130 -3.50 -10.89 6.33
C VAL A 130 -3.44 -10.64 4.83
N ARG A 131 -3.84 -11.65 4.05
CA ARG A 131 -3.89 -11.62 2.58
C ARG A 131 -5.21 -11.08 2.06
N ASP A 132 -6.30 -11.36 2.77
CA ASP A 132 -7.62 -10.85 2.42
C ASP A 132 -8.59 -10.90 3.60
N ILE A 133 -9.68 -10.13 3.50
CA ILE A 133 -10.79 -10.16 4.46
C ILE A 133 -12.13 -10.22 3.73
N SER A 134 -13.11 -10.87 4.36
CA SER A 134 -14.49 -10.95 3.90
C SER A 134 -15.45 -11.17 5.06
N ARG A 135 -16.76 -11.11 4.80
CA ARG A 135 -17.79 -11.51 5.77
C ARG A 135 -17.69 -13.00 6.17
N GLY A 136 -17.06 -13.83 5.34
CA GLY A 136 -16.85 -15.25 5.62
C GLY A 136 -15.57 -15.54 6.42
N GLY A 137 -14.81 -14.52 6.82
CA GLY A 137 -13.57 -14.67 7.57
C GLY A 137 -12.35 -14.06 6.87
N VAL A 138 -11.18 -14.34 7.44
CA VAL A 138 -9.89 -13.75 7.08
C VAL A 138 -8.99 -14.79 6.41
N GLY A 139 -8.34 -14.40 5.32
CA GLY A 139 -7.26 -15.18 4.71
C GLY A 139 -5.92 -14.81 5.34
N LEU A 140 -5.25 -15.77 5.97
CA LEU A 140 -3.92 -15.60 6.55
C LEU A 140 -2.85 -16.34 5.76
N GLU A 141 -1.64 -15.84 5.81
CA GLU A 141 -0.41 -16.50 5.41
C GLU A 141 0.55 -16.52 6.59
N VAL A 142 1.10 -17.71 6.87
CA VAL A 142 2.05 -17.92 7.97
C VAL A 142 3.47 -17.75 7.40
N GLN A 143 4.22 -16.79 7.93
CA GLN A 143 5.62 -16.57 7.58
C GLN A 143 6.52 -17.52 8.37
N ALA A 144 6.37 -18.82 8.12
CA ALA A 144 7.19 -19.85 8.71
C ALA A 144 7.41 -21.00 7.70
N PRO A 145 8.54 -21.72 7.79
CA PRO A 145 8.81 -22.88 6.93
C PRO A 145 7.83 -24.04 7.18
N ALA A 146 7.17 -24.08 8.34
CA ALA A 146 6.14 -25.05 8.68
C ALA A 146 5.11 -24.43 9.65
N LEU A 147 3.89 -24.97 9.67
CA LEU A 147 2.88 -24.60 10.65
C LEU A 147 3.33 -25.00 12.07
N PRO A 148 2.97 -24.22 13.11
CA PRO A 148 3.21 -24.63 14.49
C PRO A 148 2.61 -26.02 14.72
N ARG A 149 3.42 -26.94 15.25
CA ARG A 149 2.93 -28.25 15.70
C ARG A 149 2.10 -27.99 16.96
N ARG A 150 0.85 -28.50 16.96
CA ARG A 150 -0.04 -28.45 18.13
C ARG A 150 0.59 -29.12 19.34
#